data_AF-A0A402CHC7-F1
#
_entry.id   AF-A0A402CHC7-F1
#
_cell.length_a   1.000
_cell.length_b   1.000
_cell.length_c   1.000
_cell.angle_alpha   90.00
_cell.angle_beta   90.00
_cell.angle_gamma   90.00
#
_symmetry.space_group_name_H-M   'P 1'
#
loop_
_entity.id
_entity.type
_entity.pdbx_description
1 polymer ?
#
loop_
_entity_poly.entity_id
_entity_poly.type
_entity_poly.pdbx_seq_one_letter_code
_entity_poly.pdbx_strand_id
1 'polypeptide(L)'
;MGFWAPTGYAAGMFIVYAAGFASLAQLLVIAFAGVSIYGAYTAVNHGWVRRPAGWSISAVFLVVWIYVSSRGGWFMNTTEVQRAGSWSFPVYFAAMTAALLAFVLALRVVSTPAGRRHLDAGVWLIATLLATLLVSYYGEFGPLDEPPLADSWDLPVVIALALASYVWAVRSGFHTEQLDAALADSEFAVDPAAPTRTPAHRATPVAAVHEQDVHS
;
A
#
# COMPACT_ATOMS: atom_id res chain seq x y z
N MET A 1 -8.95 -3.16 22.02
CA MET A 1 -8.57 -2.14 21.01
C MET A 1 -9.50 -0.95 21.18
N GLY A 2 -8.97 0.26 21.37
CA GLY A 2 -9.78 1.45 21.68
C GLY A 2 -10.56 1.95 20.47
N PHE A 3 -11.75 2.52 20.71
CA PHE A 3 -12.65 3.14 19.74
C PHE A 3 -11.96 3.98 18.66
N TRP A 4 -10.87 4.66 19.01
CA TRP A 4 -10.12 5.55 18.12
C TRP A 4 -9.47 4.87 16.90
N ALA A 5 -9.04 3.61 17.01
CA ALA A 5 -8.35 2.91 15.93
C ALA A 5 -9.25 2.65 14.69
N PRO A 6 -10.44 2.02 14.83
CA PRO A 6 -11.34 1.85 13.70
C PRO A 6 -11.88 3.19 13.18
N THR A 7 -12.13 4.17 14.04
CA THR A 7 -12.59 5.50 13.62
C THR A 7 -11.54 6.24 12.80
N GLY A 8 -10.27 6.20 13.22
CA GLY A 8 -9.17 6.78 12.45
C GLY A 8 -8.99 6.10 11.09
N TYR A 9 -9.12 4.77 11.03
CA TYR A 9 -9.09 4.04 9.78
C TYR A 9 -10.25 4.43 8.84
N ALA A 10 -11.48 4.55 9.37
CA ALA A 10 -12.64 4.98 8.60
C ALA A 10 -12.48 6.42 8.07
N ALA A 11 -11.95 7.34 8.88
CA ALA A 11 -11.64 8.70 8.44
C ALA A 11 -10.58 8.71 7.32
N GLY A 12 -9.54 7.88 7.43
CA GLY A 12 -8.53 7.73 6.38
C GLY A 12 -9.11 7.18 5.08
N MET A 13 -9.97 6.17 5.15
CA MET A 13 -10.68 5.63 3.98
C MET A 13 -11.58 6.67 3.34
N PHE A 14 -12.25 7.51 4.13
CA PHE A 14 -13.05 8.61 3.61
C PHE A 14 -12.21 9.65 2.87
N ILE A 15 -11.00 9.98 3.35
CA ILE A 15 -10.09 10.89 2.63
C ILE A 15 -9.68 10.30 1.28
N VAL A 16 -9.35 9.00 1.24
CA VAL A 16 -9.02 8.31 -0.02
C VAL A 16 -10.21 8.35 -0.98
N TYR A 17 -11.41 8.13 -0.46
CA TYR A 17 -12.65 8.20 -1.21
C TYR A 17 -12.92 9.61 -1.77
N ALA A 18 -12.78 10.64 -0.94
CA ALA A 18 -12.97 12.05 -1.30
C ALA A 18 -11.89 12.59 -2.27
N ALA A 19 -10.80 11.86 -2.49
CA ALA A 19 -9.80 12.22 -3.51
C ALA A 19 -10.31 12.06 -4.95
N GLY A 20 -11.46 11.39 -5.13
CA GLY A 20 -12.14 11.23 -6.41
C GLY A 20 -11.61 10.08 -7.26
N PHE A 21 -12.45 9.65 -8.20
CA PHE A 21 -12.23 8.45 -9.00
C PHE A 21 -10.95 8.51 -9.84
N ALA A 22 -10.67 9.64 -10.49
CA ALA A 22 -9.49 9.78 -11.35
C ALA A 22 -8.17 9.63 -10.56
N SER A 23 -8.11 10.18 -9.35
CA SER A 23 -6.97 10.06 -8.44
C SER A 23 -6.79 8.62 -7.96
N LEU A 24 -7.88 7.99 -7.53
CA LEU A 24 -7.92 6.60 -7.07
C LEU A 24 -7.48 5.64 -8.17
N ALA A 25 -8.02 5.77 -9.39
CA ALA A 25 -7.67 4.91 -10.52
C ALA A 25 -6.17 4.98 -10.85
N GLN A 26 -5.60 6.19 -10.88
CA GLN A 26 -4.15 6.37 -11.13
C GLN A 26 -3.30 5.76 -10.01
N LEU A 27 -3.66 6.03 -8.75
CA LEU A 27 -2.95 5.48 -7.60
C LEU A 27 -2.99 3.96 -7.59
N LEU A 28 -4.13 3.34 -7.90
CA LEU A 28 -4.26 1.88 -7.97
C LEU A 28 -3.42 1.28 -9.09
N VAL A 29 -3.41 1.88 -10.28
CA VAL A 29 -2.57 1.40 -11.39
C VAL A 29 -1.10 1.38 -10.98
N ILE A 30 -0.62 2.44 -10.32
CA ILE A 30 0.77 2.52 -9.85
C ILE A 30 1.02 1.54 -8.70
N ALA A 31 0.16 1.52 -7.69
CA ALA A 31 0.31 0.66 -6.52
C ALA A 31 0.33 -0.82 -6.90
N PHE A 32 -0.59 -1.25 -7.77
CA PHE A 32 -0.65 -2.63 -8.23
C PHE A 32 0.43 -2.97 -9.27
N ALA A 33 0.95 -2.00 -10.03
CA ALA A 33 2.18 -2.24 -10.78
C ALA A 33 3.34 -2.61 -9.84
N GLY A 34 3.40 -2.00 -8.64
CA GLY A 34 4.37 -2.34 -7.59
C GLY A 34 4.24 -3.78 -7.06
N VAL A 35 3.07 -4.40 -7.13
CA VAL A 35 2.86 -5.81 -6.75
C VAL A 35 3.64 -6.76 -7.67
N SER A 36 3.93 -6.35 -8.91
CA SER A 36 4.82 -7.11 -9.80
C SER A 36 6.26 -7.16 -9.25
N ILE A 37 6.74 -6.06 -8.67
CA ILE A 37 8.07 -5.98 -8.03
C ILE A 37 8.12 -6.92 -6.82
N TYR A 38 7.05 -6.99 -6.03
CA TYR A 38 6.98 -7.93 -4.91
C TYR A 38 7.21 -9.39 -5.36
N GLY A 39 6.54 -9.83 -6.44
CA GLY A 39 6.72 -11.19 -6.96
C GLY A 39 8.11 -11.45 -7.55
N ALA A 40 8.72 -10.45 -8.17
CA ALA A 40 10.01 -10.58 -8.84
C ALA A 40 11.19 -10.50 -7.87
N TYR A 41 11.06 -9.71 -6.80
CA TYR A 41 12.15 -9.39 -5.88
C TYR A 41 11.88 -9.94 -4.48
N THR A 42 10.85 -9.46 -3.79
CA THR A 42 10.60 -9.81 -2.38
C THR A 42 10.38 -11.30 -2.19
N ALA A 43 9.49 -11.90 -2.98
CA ALA A 43 9.17 -13.32 -2.89
C ALA A 43 10.37 -14.22 -3.26
N VAL A 44 11.21 -13.75 -4.18
CA VAL A 44 12.40 -14.47 -4.64
C VAL A 44 13.53 -14.38 -3.61
N ASN A 45 13.77 -13.20 -3.03
CA ASN A 45 14.85 -12.98 -2.07
C ASN A 45 14.62 -13.70 -0.74
N HIS A 46 13.37 -13.81 -0.30
CA HIS A 46 13.01 -14.59 0.88
C HIS A 46 12.93 -16.11 0.61
N GLY A 47 13.22 -16.54 -0.63
CA GLY A 47 13.18 -17.95 -1.01
C GLY A 47 11.77 -18.56 -1.05
N TRP A 48 10.72 -17.74 -1.06
CA TRP A 48 9.34 -18.22 -1.14
C TRP A 48 8.98 -18.75 -2.53
N VAL A 49 9.59 -18.18 -3.56
CA VAL A 49 9.38 -18.56 -4.97
C VAL A 49 10.73 -18.74 -5.66
N ARG A 50 10.82 -19.73 -6.55
CA ARG A 50 12.01 -19.93 -7.38
C ARG A 50 12.21 -18.72 -8.31
N ARG A 51 13.45 -18.23 -8.43
CA ARG A 51 13.85 -17.11 -9.31
C ARG A 51 13.15 -17.08 -10.68
N PRO A 52 13.24 -18.13 -11.53
CA PRO A 52 12.64 -18.07 -12.87
C PRO A 52 11.12 -17.93 -12.82
N ALA A 53 10.45 -18.61 -11.87
CA ALA A 53 8.99 -18.53 -11.74
C ALA A 53 8.54 -17.13 -11.28
N GLY A 54 9.21 -16.55 -10.27
CA GLY A 54 8.89 -15.22 -9.77
C GLY A 54 9.04 -14.14 -10.85
N TRP A 55 10.16 -14.18 -11.59
CA TRP A 55 10.40 -13.21 -12.68
C TRP A 55 9.40 -13.36 -13.82
N SER A 56 9.14 -14.59 -14.29
CA SER A 56 8.21 -14.81 -15.40
C SER A 56 6.78 -14.41 -15.04
N ILE A 57 6.29 -14.80 -13.86
CA ILE A 57 4.91 -14.45 -13.42
C ILE A 57 4.76 -12.93 -13.27
N SER A 58 5.74 -12.26 -12.65
CA SER A 58 5.72 -10.80 -12.50
C SER A 58 5.83 -10.04 -13.81
N ALA A 59 6.68 -10.49 -14.74
CA ALA A 59 6.80 -9.87 -16.05
C ALA A 59 5.50 -10.01 -16.87
N VAL A 60 4.90 -11.21 -16.89
CA VAL A 60 3.63 -11.46 -17.57
C VAL A 60 2.52 -10.60 -16.96
N PHE A 61 2.43 -10.57 -15.63
CA PHE A 61 1.45 -9.72 -14.94
C PHE A 61 1.65 -8.25 -15.27
N LEU A 62 2.88 -7.73 -15.25
CA LEU A 62 3.13 -6.32 -15.56
C LEU A 62 2.71 -5.95 -16.98
N VAL A 63 3.00 -6.81 -17.97
CA VAL A 63 2.56 -6.61 -19.36
C VAL A 63 1.04 -6.59 -19.46
N VAL A 64 0.36 -7.58 -18.84
CA VAL A 64 -1.11 -7.64 -18.80
C VAL A 64 -1.67 -6.41 -18.09
N TRP A 65 -1.06 -5.98 -16.98
CA TRP A 65 -1.48 -4.84 -16.19
C TRP A 65 -1.39 -3.53 -16.97
N ILE A 66 -0.29 -3.31 -17.70
CA ILE A 66 -0.11 -2.16 -18.60
C ILE A 66 -1.18 -2.18 -19.69
N TYR A 67 -1.42 -3.34 -20.32
CA TYR A 67 -2.44 -3.49 -21.34
C TYR A 67 -3.84 -3.14 -20.82
N VAL A 68 -4.27 -3.75 -19.71
CA VAL A 68 -5.59 -3.49 -19.08
C VAL A 68 -5.73 -2.02 -18.69
N SER A 69 -4.69 -1.44 -18.07
CA SER A 69 -4.68 -0.03 -17.65
C SER A 69 -4.80 0.92 -18.84
N SER A 70 -4.12 0.62 -19.95
CA SER A 70 -4.19 1.41 -21.17
C SER A 70 -5.57 1.34 -21.83
N ARG A 71 -6.23 0.17 -21.78
CA ARG A 71 -7.56 -0.05 -22.36
C ARG A 71 -8.70 0.54 -21.53
N GLY A 72 -8.52 0.68 -20.22
CA GLY A 72 -9.48 1.35 -19.33
C GLY A 72 -9.67 2.84 -19.64
N GLY A 73 -8.62 3.54 -20.06
CA GLY A 73 -8.73 4.93 -20.54
C GLY A 73 -8.80 6.02 -19.47
N TRP A 74 -8.75 5.67 -18.19
CA TRP A 74 -8.64 6.61 -17.06
C TRP A 74 -7.20 6.86 -16.61
N PHE A 75 -6.28 5.95 -16.96
CA PHE A 75 -4.87 6.11 -16.63
C PHE A 75 -4.23 7.25 -17.44
N MET A 76 -3.45 8.12 -16.77
CA MET A 76 -2.88 9.35 -17.31
C MET A 76 -3.93 10.32 -17.87
N ASN A 77 -5.10 10.36 -17.25
CA ASN A 77 -6.07 11.43 -17.46
C ASN A 77 -6.23 12.22 -16.16
N THR A 78 -6.13 13.54 -16.23
CA THR A 78 -6.37 14.45 -15.11
C THR A 78 -7.84 14.89 -15.02
N THR A 79 -8.64 14.53 -16.01
CA THR A 79 -10.09 14.74 -16.05
C THR A 79 -10.82 13.44 -15.73
N GLU A 80 -12.05 13.55 -15.22
CA GLU A 80 -12.91 12.39 -14.94
C GLU A 80 -13.49 11.75 -16.20
N VAL A 81 -13.22 12.35 -17.37
CA VAL A 81 -13.70 11.89 -18.66
C VAL A 81 -12.90 10.67 -19.11
N GLN A 82 -13.59 9.61 -19.49
CA GLN A 82 -12.94 8.43 -20.07
C GLN A 82 -12.43 8.72 -21.49
N ARG A 83 -11.24 8.21 -21.85
CA ARG A 83 -10.73 8.29 -23.23
C ARG A 83 -11.67 7.59 -24.22
N ALA A 84 -11.89 8.19 -25.39
CA ALA A 84 -12.70 7.60 -26.46
C ALA A 84 -12.17 6.23 -26.92
N GLY A 85 -13.07 5.27 -27.14
CA GLY A 85 -12.72 3.91 -27.60
C GLY A 85 -12.17 2.97 -26.53
N SER A 86 -12.21 3.38 -25.26
CA SER A 86 -11.83 2.58 -24.10
C SER A 86 -12.92 1.60 -23.65
N TRP A 87 -12.56 0.65 -22.80
CA TRP A 87 -13.48 -0.34 -22.25
C TRP A 87 -14.44 0.28 -21.24
N SER A 88 -15.71 -0.13 -21.24
CA SER A 88 -16.63 0.25 -20.17
C SER A 88 -16.09 -0.13 -18.79
N PHE A 89 -16.49 0.62 -17.76
CA PHE A 89 -15.98 0.42 -16.41
C PHE A 89 -16.15 -1.02 -15.90
N PRO A 90 -17.30 -1.70 -16.07
CA PRO A 90 -17.44 -3.09 -15.64
C PRO A 90 -16.44 -4.05 -16.30
N VAL A 91 -16.13 -3.84 -17.59
CA VAL A 91 -15.15 -4.66 -18.32
C VAL A 91 -13.73 -4.37 -17.83
N TYR A 92 -13.38 -3.10 -17.64
CA TYR A 92 -12.10 -2.69 -17.09
C TYR A 92 -11.88 -3.23 -15.67
N PHE A 93 -12.86 -3.03 -14.79
CA PHE A 93 -12.83 -3.49 -13.40
C PHE A 93 -12.73 -5.02 -13.31
N ALA A 94 -13.51 -5.74 -14.12
CA ALA A 94 -13.42 -7.20 -14.19
C ALA A 94 -12.05 -7.66 -14.67
N ALA A 95 -11.47 -7.02 -15.70
CA ALA A 95 -10.14 -7.34 -16.20
C ALA A 95 -9.04 -7.07 -15.17
N MET A 96 -9.09 -5.94 -14.45
CA MET A 96 -8.16 -5.64 -13.35
C MET A 96 -8.24 -6.69 -12.25
N THR A 97 -9.46 -6.98 -11.80
CA THR A 97 -9.73 -7.96 -10.75
C THR A 97 -9.24 -9.33 -11.17
N ALA A 98 -9.54 -9.76 -12.39
CA ALA A 98 -9.07 -11.03 -12.94
C ALA A 98 -7.55 -11.10 -13.04
N ALA A 99 -6.87 -10.03 -13.48
CA ALA A 99 -5.42 -9.98 -13.56
C ALA A 99 -4.76 -10.09 -12.17
N LEU A 100 -5.28 -9.37 -11.18
CA LEU A 100 -4.80 -9.42 -9.79
C LEU A 100 -5.04 -10.80 -9.16
N LEU A 101 -6.24 -11.37 -9.34
CA LEU A 101 -6.55 -12.71 -8.87
C LEU A 101 -5.65 -13.75 -9.53
N ALA A 102 -5.48 -13.69 -10.85
CA ALA A 102 -4.59 -14.60 -11.58
C ALA A 102 -3.15 -14.49 -11.08
N PHE A 103 -2.65 -13.28 -10.82
CA PHE A 103 -1.31 -13.07 -10.29
C PHE A 103 -1.15 -13.64 -8.87
N VAL A 104 -2.08 -13.33 -7.97
CA VAL A 104 -2.07 -13.84 -6.59
C VAL A 104 -2.16 -15.36 -6.59
N LEU A 105 -3.04 -15.95 -7.39
CA LEU A 105 -3.18 -17.41 -7.50
C LEU A 105 -1.93 -18.07 -8.09
N ALA A 106 -1.37 -17.50 -9.16
CA ALA A 106 -0.14 -18.00 -9.78
C ALA A 106 1.01 -18.00 -8.77
N LEU A 107 1.21 -16.89 -8.04
CA LEU A 107 2.21 -16.82 -6.98
C LEU A 107 1.91 -17.81 -5.85
N ARG A 108 0.65 -17.94 -5.41
CA ARG A 108 0.27 -18.85 -4.34
C ARG A 108 0.57 -20.31 -4.67
N VAL A 109 0.35 -20.73 -5.92
CA VAL A 109 0.64 -22.09 -6.41
C VAL A 109 2.15 -22.39 -6.38
N VAL A 110 2.99 -21.44 -6.78
CA VAL A 110 4.45 -21.65 -6.83
C VAL A 110 5.16 -21.33 -5.51
N SER A 111 4.45 -20.72 -4.55
CA SER A 111 5.02 -20.30 -3.26
C SER A 111 5.11 -21.45 -2.25
N THR A 112 6.11 -21.37 -1.38
CA THR A 112 6.21 -22.18 -0.14
C THR A 112 5.06 -21.85 0.83
N PRO A 113 4.79 -22.69 1.84
CA PRO A 113 3.76 -22.42 2.85
C PRO A 113 3.94 -21.06 3.55
N ALA A 114 5.18 -20.67 3.84
CA ALA A 114 5.49 -19.36 4.43
C ALA A 114 5.12 -18.20 3.49
N GLY A 115 5.46 -18.31 2.20
CA GLY A 115 5.08 -17.30 1.20
C GLY A 115 3.57 -17.20 0.98
N ARG A 116 2.86 -18.34 0.98
CA ARG A 116 1.39 -18.35 0.87
C ARG A 116 0.72 -17.62 2.02
N ARG A 117 1.22 -17.78 3.25
CA ARG A 117 0.71 -17.03 4.41
C ARG A 117 0.84 -15.53 4.20
N HIS A 118 2.01 -15.05 3.76
CA HIS A 118 2.23 -13.62 3.47
C HIS A 118 1.32 -13.10 2.36
N LEU A 119 1.14 -13.88 1.28
CA LEU A 119 0.19 -13.55 0.21
C LEU A 119 -1.23 -13.43 0.74
N ASP A 120 -1.69 -14.43 1.49
CA ASP A 120 -3.06 -14.50 2.03
C ASP A 120 -3.35 -13.32 2.98
N ALA A 121 -2.36 -12.87 3.76
CA ALA A 121 -2.49 -11.67 4.60
C ALA A 121 -2.45 -10.35 3.83
N GLY A 122 -1.99 -10.33 2.58
CA GLY A 122 -2.05 -9.14 1.73
C GLY A 122 -3.36 -9.00 0.95
N VAL A 123 -4.15 -10.07 0.84
CA VAL A 123 -5.36 -10.10 -0.01
C VAL A 123 -6.40 -9.07 0.40
N TRP A 124 -6.58 -8.83 1.71
CA TRP A 124 -7.57 -7.86 2.20
C TRP A 124 -7.30 -6.46 1.65
N LEU A 125 -6.03 -6.06 1.52
CA LEU A 125 -5.66 -4.73 1.04
C LEU A 125 -6.01 -4.58 -0.44
N ILE A 126 -5.69 -5.60 -1.26
CA ILE A 126 -6.06 -5.64 -2.68
C ILE A 126 -7.58 -5.54 -2.84
N ALA A 127 -8.32 -6.36 -2.09
CA ALA A 127 -9.78 -6.36 -2.12
C ALA A 127 -10.37 -5.02 -1.67
N THR A 128 -9.80 -4.40 -0.63
CA THR A 128 -10.24 -3.10 -0.12
C THR A 128 -10.03 -2.01 -1.16
N LEU A 129 -8.85 -1.93 -1.78
CA LEU A 129 -8.57 -0.94 -2.81
C LEU A 129 -9.49 -1.10 -4.03
N LEU A 130 -9.73 -2.33 -4.49
CA LEU A 130 -10.68 -2.60 -5.57
C LEU A 130 -12.11 -2.21 -5.19
N ALA A 131 -12.53 -2.52 -3.97
CA ALA A 131 -13.84 -2.12 -3.47
C ALA A 131 -13.97 -0.59 -3.38
N THR A 132 -12.94 0.12 -2.92
CA THR A 132 -12.93 1.59 -2.89
C THR A 132 -13.04 2.19 -4.28
N LEU A 133 -12.36 1.63 -5.28
CA LEU A 133 -12.50 2.06 -6.67
C LEU A 133 -13.92 1.84 -7.19
N LEU A 134 -14.53 0.70 -6.84
CA LEU A 134 -15.89 0.37 -7.21
C LEU A 134 -16.90 1.35 -6.60
N VAL A 135 -16.77 1.63 -5.30
CA VAL A 135 -17.59 2.61 -4.58
C VAL A 135 -17.39 4.01 -5.17
N SER A 136 -16.15 4.41 -5.43
CA SER A 136 -15.81 5.69 -6.06
C SER A 136 -16.37 5.85 -7.46
N TYR A 137 -16.52 4.79 -8.24
CA TYR A 137 -17.15 4.89 -9.55
C TYR A 137 -18.66 5.17 -9.47
N TYR A 138 -19.35 4.57 -8.51
CA TYR A 138 -20.81 4.68 -8.37
C TYR A 138 -21.26 5.73 -7.34
N GLY A 139 -20.32 6.33 -6.62
CA GLY A 139 -20.53 7.34 -5.60
C GLY A 139 -20.43 8.77 -6.11
N GLU A 140 -20.57 9.72 -5.19
CA GLU A 140 -20.65 11.15 -5.48
C GLU A 140 -19.37 11.71 -6.13
N PHE A 141 -18.20 11.14 -5.80
CA PHE A 141 -16.92 11.56 -6.38
C PHE A 141 -16.50 10.72 -7.60
N GLY A 142 -17.48 10.16 -8.30
CA GLY A 142 -17.32 9.33 -9.47
C GLY A 142 -17.57 10.06 -10.79
N PRO A 143 -17.23 9.43 -11.94
CA PRO A 143 -17.36 10.04 -13.26
C PRO A 143 -18.78 10.02 -13.83
N LEU A 144 -19.78 9.59 -13.05
CA LEU A 144 -21.18 9.47 -13.49
C LEU A 144 -21.94 10.75 -13.15
N ASP A 145 -22.72 11.28 -14.09
CA ASP A 145 -23.55 12.47 -13.85
C ASP A 145 -24.66 12.21 -12.82
N GLU A 146 -25.23 11.00 -12.82
CA GLU A 146 -26.25 10.54 -11.87
C GLU A 146 -25.76 9.25 -11.18
N PRO A 147 -24.99 9.35 -10.08
CA PRO A 147 -24.41 8.20 -9.42
C PRO A 147 -25.48 7.45 -8.59
N PRO A 148 -25.56 6.11 -8.70
CA PRO A 148 -26.52 5.32 -7.91
C PRO A 148 -26.36 5.44 -6.39
N LEU A 149 -25.18 5.81 -5.89
CA LEU A 149 -24.89 5.92 -4.45
C LEU A 149 -24.94 7.35 -3.90
N ALA A 150 -25.10 8.37 -4.74
CA ALA A 150 -25.00 9.79 -4.33
C ALA A 150 -26.13 10.26 -3.38
N ASP A 151 -27.30 9.61 -3.41
CA ASP A 151 -28.44 9.94 -2.55
C ASP A 151 -28.24 9.44 -1.10
N SER A 152 -27.28 10.04 -0.37
CA SER A 152 -26.98 9.80 1.05
C SER A 152 -26.44 8.40 1.42
N TRP A 153 -26.34 7.47 0.47
CA TRP A 153 -25.86 6.10 0.72
C TRP A 153 -24.34 5.97 0.67
N ASP A 154 -23.67 6.92 0.01
CA ASP A 154 -22.24 6.92 -0.19
C ASP A 154 -21.44 6.83 1.12
N LEU A 155 -21.70 7.76 2.05
CA LEU A 155 -21.01 7.80 3.34
C LEU A 155 -21.25 6.52 4.18
N PRO A 156 -22.49 6.02 4.36
CA PRO A 156 -22.73 4.72 4.98
C PRO A 156 -21.98 3.56 4.32
N VAL A 157 -21.92 3.52 2.98
CA VAL A 157 -21.22 2.46 2.23
C VAL A 157 -19.71 2.53 2.47
N VAL A 158 -19.12 3.71 2.43
CA VAL A 158 -17.68 3.90 2.73
C VAL A 158 -17.37 3.53 4.18
N ILE A 159 -18.21 3.90 5.14
CA ILE A 159 -18.05 3.51 6.55
C ILE A 159 -18.13 1.99 6.70
N ALA A 160 -19.14 1.36 6.09
CA ALA A 160 -19.31 -0.09 6.14
C ALA A 160 -18.11 -0.82 5.52
N LEU A 161 -17.63 -0.34 4.37
CA LEU A 161 -16.44 -0.86 3.70
C LEU A 161 -15.21 -0.73 4.60
N ALA A 162 -15.00 0.44 5.22
CA ALA A 162 -13.86 0.69 6.08
C ALA A 162 -13.88 -0.18 7.35
N LEU A 163 -15.05 -0.38 7.97
CA LEU A 163 -15.17 -1.26 9.14
C LEU A 163 -14.93 -2.72 8.76
N ALA A 164 -15.49 -3.16 7.62
CA ALA A 164 -15.27 -4.52 7.12
C ALA A 164 -13.79 -4.77 6.80
N SER A 165 -13.13 -3.84 6.11
CA SER A 165 -11.71 -3.96 5.79
C SER A 165 -10.84 -3.85 7.03
N TYR A 166 -11.16 -3.01 8.02
CA TYR A 166 -10.45 -2.95 9.29
C TYR A 166 -10.49 -4.28 10.03
N VAL A 167 -11.69 -4.87 10.17
CA VAL A 167 -11.86 -6.17 10.84
C VAL A 167 -11.12 -7.26 10.08
N TRP A 168 -11.15 -7.23 8.74
CA TRP A 168 -10.40 -8.18 7.93
C TRP A 168 -8.89 -7.98 8.12
N ALA A 169 -8.39 -6.76 8.04
CA ALA A 169 -6.99 -6.39 8.23
C ALA A 169 -6.45 -6.89 9.57
N VAL A 170 -7.18 -6.63 10.67
CA VAL A 170 -6.80 -7.06 12.02
C VAL A 170 -6.75 -8.58 12.13
N ARG A 171 -7.68 -9.31 11.48
CA ARG A 171 -7.70 -10.77 11.50
C ARG A 171 -6.64 -11.40 10.60
N SER A 172 -6.28 -10.73 9.51
CA SER A 172 -5.24 -11.16 8.57
C SER A 172 -3.84 -10.76 9.01
N GLY A 173 -3.72 -9.77 9.89
CA GLY A 173 -2.47 -9.31 10.45
C GLY A 173 -1.83 -10.43 11.26
N PHE A 174 -0.66 -10.87 10.83
CA PHE A 174 0.15 -11.77 11.63
C PHE A 174 0.79 -10.99 12.79
N HIS A 175 0.88 -11.62 13.96
CA HIS A 175 1.99 -11.32 14.88
C HIS A 175 3.27 -11.71 14.14
N THR A 176 3.88 -10.74 13.47
CA THR A 176 5.18 -10.96 12.85
C THR A 176 6.21 -11.09 13.96
N GLU A 177 7.23 -11.94 13.77
CA GLU A 177 8.40 -12.00 14.68
C GLU A 177 9.03 -10.61 14.88
N GLN A 178 8.82 -9.69 13.92
CA GLN A 178 9.21 -8.29 13.98
C GLN A 178 8.35 -7.46 14.95
N LEU A 179 7.05 -7.75 15.05
CA LEU A 179 6.17 -7.13 16.05
C LEU A 179 6.55 -7.62 17.45
N ASP A 180 6.83 -8.92 17.59
CA ASP A 180 7.30 -9.51 18.85
C ASP A 180 8.68 -8.97 19.22
N ALA A 181 9.60 -8.79 18.26
CA ALA A 181 10.89 -8.15 18.49
C ALA A 181 10.77 -6.67 18.83
N ALA A 182 9.88 -5.91 18.16
CA ALA A 182 9.65 -4.50 18.48
C ALA A 182 8.95 -4.31 19.84
N LEU A 183 8.05 -5.21 20.21
CA LEU A 183 7.42 -5.25 21.53
C LEU A 183 8.42 -5.67 22.61
N ALA A 184 9.29 -6.64 22.35
CA ALA A 184 10.37 -7.02 23.24
C ALA A 184 11.38 -5.86 23.44
N ASP A 185 11.82 -5.19 22.36
CA ASP A 185 12.73 -4.05 22.44
C ASP A 185 12.12 -2.86 23.21
N SER A 186 10.81 -2.63 23.08
CA SER A 186 10.11 -1.58 23.82
C SER A 186 9.86 -1.91 25.30
N GLU A 187 9.79 -3.19 25.66
CA GLU A 187 9.67 -3.65 27.05
C GLU A 187 11.02 -3.56 27.82
N PHE A 188 12.17 -3.55 27.12
CA PHE A 188 13.51 -3.39 27.71
C PHE A 188 14.08 -1.95 27.70
N ALA A 189 13.36 -0.97 27.15
CA ALA A 189 13.81 0.44 27.10
C ALA A 189 13.54 1.25 28.37
N VAL A 190 12.97 0.63 29.42
CA VAL A 190 12.93 1.22 30.77
C VAL A 190 13.97 0.50 31.62
N ASP A 191 15.22 0.93 31.52
CA ASP A 191 16.20 0.68 32.57
C ASP A 191 15.98 1.74 33.67
N PRO A 192 15.36 1.40 34.82
CA PRO A 192 15.21 2.34 35.93
C PRO A 192 16.55 2.73 36.58
N ALA A 193 17.69 2.21 36.09
CA ALA A 193 19.02 2.43 36.66
C ALA A 193 20.02 3.10 35.72
N ALA A 194 19.60 3.79 34.65
CA ALA A 194 20.53 4.59 33.86
C ALA A 194 20.91 5.90 34.61
N PRO A 195 22.16 6.08 35.07
CA PRO A 195 22.56 7.30 35.76
C PRO A 195 22.46 8.49 34.81
N THR A 196 21.79 9.55 35.25
CA THR A 196 21.72 10.86 34.59
C THR A 196 23.13 11.33 34.24
N ARG A 197 23.54 11.20 32.97
CA ARG A 197 24.73 11.87 32.46
C ARG A 197 24.43 13.35 32.32
N THR A 198 24.81 14.13 33.32
CA THR A 198 24.95 15.57 33.22
C THR A 198 25.84 15.90 32.00
N PRO A 199 25.38 16.72 31.04
CA PRO A 199 26.21 17.08 29.90
C PRO A 199 27.37 17.96 30.37
N ALA A 200 28.58 17.39 30.37
CA ALA A 200 29.80 18.14 30.62
C ALA A 200 30.04 19.12 29.45
N HIS A 201 29.96 20.40 29.76
CA HIS A 201 30.28 21.53 28.90
C HIS A 201 31.69 21.34 28.32
N ARG A 202 31.79 20.95 27.04
CA ARG A 202 33.07 20.77 26.36
C ARG A 202 33.69 22.16 26.12
N ALA A 203 34.67 22.53 26.94
CA ALA A 203 35.50 23.71 26.72
C ALA A 203 36.34 23.51 25.44
N THR A 204 36.24 24.47 24.52
CA THR A 204 37.04 24.57 23.28
C THR A 204 38.48 24.95 23.64
N PRO A 205 39.52 24.25 23.14
CA PRO A 205 40.89 24.74 23.22
C PRO A 205 41.12 25.77 22.10
N VAL A 206 41.49 26.99 22.49
CA VAL A 206 41.99 28.04 21.59
C VAL A 206 43.37 27.60 21.07
N ALA A 207 43.50 27.45 19.75
CA ALA A 207 44.77 27.18 19.10
C ALA A 207 45.71 28.39 19.27
N ALA A 208 46.87 28.14 19.89
CA ALA A 208 47.95 29.11 20.02
C ALA A 208 48.65 29.29 18.67
N VAL A 209 48.73 30.55 18.24
CA VAL A 209 49.56 31.06 17.15
C VAL A 209 51.02 30.90 17.55
N HIS A 210 51.84 30.24 16.74
CA HIS A 210 53.29 30.31 16.86
C HIS A 210 53.89 31.03 15.65
N GLU A 211 54.50 32.17 15.96
CA GLU A 211 55.38 32.97 15.12
C GLU A 211 56.45 32.11 14.44
N GLN A 212 56.61 32.26 13.13
CA GLN A 212 57.85 31.95 12.44
C GLN A 212 58.58 33.26 12.17
N ASP A 213 59.68 33.44 12.89
CA ASP A 213 60.64 34.52 12.70
C ASP A 213 61.48 34.33 11.43
N VAL A 214 61.80 35.48 10.86
CA VAL A 214 62.64 35.73 9.70
C VAL A 214 64.12 35.68 10.10
N HIS A 215 64.96 34.95 9.34
CA HIS A 215 66.22 35.42 8.75
C HIS A 215 67.16 34.27 8.36
N SER A 216 67.40 34.14 7.05
CA SER A 216 68.70 33.94 6.39
C SER A 216 68.52 34.15 4.89
#